data_AF-A0A2U1M8M7-F1
#
_entry.id   AF-A0A2U1M8M7-F1
#
_cell.length_a   1.000
_cell.length_b   1.000
_cell.length_c   1.000
_cell.angle_alpha   90.00
_cell.angle_beta   90.00
_cell.angle_gamma   90.00
#
_symmetry.space_group_name_H-M   'P 1'
#
loop_
_entity.id
_entity.type
_entity.pdbx_description
1 polymer ?
#
loop_
_entity_poly.entity_id
_entity_poly.type
_entity_poly.pdbx_seq_one_letter_code
_entity_poly.pdbx_strand_id
1 'polypeptide(L)'
;MPSLIINSGVWEDRDPTLSRHESAIDEDVQVRKGKSKADKKSWTAIEEVALAKAWMHISTCQRVGIEQGRDKFWERIQEHFAATIVGTKRTHHSLNTKWKNMNRAMGIFNGLYIQQFSNQANRIKSKMHRSPLNFIVTWVEGVV
;
A
#
# COMPACT_ATOMS: atom_id res chain seq x y z
N MET A 1 -15.92 -43.31 26.07
CA MET A 1 -16.94 -43.92 25.22
C MET A 1 -17.80 -42.80 24.62
N PRO A 2 -17.76 -42.58 23.29
CA PRO A 2 -18.37 -41.44 22.60
C PRO A 2 -19.67 -41.80 21.85
N SER A 3 -20.48 -40.79 21.51
CA SER A 3 -21.35 -40.66 20.31
C SER A 3 -22.03 -39.28 20.35
N LEU A 4 -21.77 -38.28 19.50
CA LEU A 4 -21.90 -38.10 18.03
C LEU A 4 -23.33 -38.01 17.48
N ILE A 5 -23.66 -36.83 16.92
CA ILE A 5 -24.54 -36.56 15.76
C ILE A 5 -24.00 -35.27 15.07
N ILE A 6 -23.28 -35.31 13.94
CA ILE A 6 -23.60 -35.23 12.47
C ILE A 6 -23.20 -33.88 11.80
N ASN A 7 -22.32 -34.01 10.77
CA ASN A 7 -22.02 -33.22 9.54
C ASN A 7 -21.74 -31.70 9.58
N SER A 8 -20.80 -31.13 8.81
CA SER A 8 -20.12 -31.55 7.57
C SER A 8 -18.75 -30.86 7.47
N GLY A 9 -17.67 -31.61 7.25
CA GLY A 9 -16.34 -31.07 7.03
C GLY A 9 -15.61 -31.82 5.94
N VAL A 10 -14.93 -31.10 5.05
CA VAL A 10 -13.62 -31.41 4.46
C VAL A 10 -13.25 -30.25 3.53
N TRP A 11 -12.26 -29.46 3.95
CA TRP A 11 -11.14 -29.02 3.11
C TRP A 11 -9.93 -29.03 4.02
N GLU A 12 -9.37 -30.22 4.20
CA GLU A 12 -8.17 -30.45 4.98
C GLU A 12 -7.12 -31.08 4.07
N ASP A 13 -6.62 -30.30 3.12
CA ASP A 13 -5.31 -30.56 2.50
C ASP A 13 -4.25 -29.81 3.31
N ARG A 14 -3.83 -30.47 4.39
CA ARG A 14 -2.66 -30.12 5.19
C ARG A 14 -1.43 -30.61 4.43
N ASP A 15 -0.71 -29.72 3.78
CA ASP A 15 0.62 -30.03 3.22
C ASP A 15 1.61 -30.32 4.37
N PRO A 16 2.17 -31.55 4.51
CA PRO A 16 2.97 -31.91 5.68
C PRO A 16 4.43 -31.47 5.61
N THR A 17 4.85 -30.63 4.67
CA THR A 17 6.30 -30.39 4.43
C THR A 17 6.80 -28.95 4.55
N LEU A 18 5.97 -27.94 4.83
CA LEU A 18 6.48 -26.59 5.16
C LEU A 18 6.64 -26.40 6.67
N SER A 19 7.48 -27.27 7.24
CA SER A 19 8.11 -27.04 8.53
C SER A 19 9.21 -25.97 8.36
N ARG A 20 9.06 -24.89 9.12
CA ARG A 20 10.18 -24.08 9.63
C ARG A 20 11.06 -23.40 8.58
N HIS A 21 10.61 -22.24 8.10
CA HIS A 21 11.51 -21.10 8.04
C HIS A 21 10.83 -19.87 8.65
N GLU A 22 11.10 -19.70 9.94
CA GLU A 22 11.09 -18.40 10.58
C GLU A 22 12.18 -17.56 9.90
N SER A 23 11.82 -16.82 8.86
CA SER A 23 12.71 -15.84 8.23
C SER A 23 12.34 -14.47 8.76
N ALA A 24 13.19 -14.00 9.68
CA ALA A 24 13.24 -12.65 10.19
C ALA A 24 12.97 -11.63 9.07
N ILE A 25 12.02 -10.73 9.29
CA ILE A 25 11.90 -9.51 8.49
C ILE A 25 13.02 -8.60 8.96
N ASP A 26 14.21 -8.81 8.41
CA ASP A 26 15.30 -7.84 8.40
C ASP A 26 15.33 -7.23 7.00
N GLU A 27 14.79 -6.01 6.87
CA GLU A 27 15.24 -5.07 5.84
C GLU A 27 15.28 -3.68 6.46
N ASP A 28 16.44 -3.36 7.04
CA ASP A 28 16.91 -2.00 7.17
C ASP A 28 17.35 -1.48 5.79
N VAL A 29 16.76 -0.38 5.34
CA VAL A 29 17.42 0.50 4.36
C VAL A 29 17.50 1.88 4.98
N GLN A 30 18.53 2.08 5.80
CA GLN A 30 18.94 3.39 6.29
C GLN A 30 20.03 3.99 5.41
N VAL A 31 19.66 4.95 4.56
CA VAL A 31 20.64 5.96 4.08
C VAL A 31 19.98 7.32 4.07
N ARG A 32 20.35 8.18 5.05
CA ARG A 32 21.02 9.49 4.88
C ARG A 32 21.63 9.96 6.21
N LYS A 33 22.97 10.05 6.27
CA LYS A 33 23.73 10.55 7.43
C LYS A 33 23.68 12.08 7.52
N GLY A 34 23.41 12.63 8.71
CA GLY A 34 23.68 14.03 9.02
C GLY A 34 22.98 14.61 10.27
N LYS A 35 23.79 14.87 11.31
CA LYS A 35 23.59 15.66 12.56
C LYS A 35 22.78 15.04 13.70
N SER A 36 23.52 14.67 14.75
CA SER A 36 23.06 14.25 16.07
C SER A 36 22.14 15.29 16.72
N LYS A 37 20.89 14.90 16.95
CA LYS A 37 19.98 15.51 17.93
C LYS A 37 19.15 14.39 18.52
N ALA A 38 19.34 14.14 19.82
CA ALA A 38 18.52 13.37 20.77
C ALA A 38 17.65 12.27 20.14
N ASP A 39 17.93 11.00 20.45
CA ASP A 39 17.22 9.77 20.08
C ASP A 39 15.76 9.99 19.63
N LYS A 40 15.59 10.43 18.38
CA LYS A 40 14.27 10.51 17.78
C LYS A 40 13.92 9.08 17.47
N LYS A 41 13.06 8.47 18.29
CA LYS A 41 12.52 7.12 18.05
C LYS A 41 12.19 7.00 16.57
N SER A 42 12.84 6.06 15.87
CA SER A 42 12.61 5.78 14.46
C SER A 42 11.16 5.33 14.26
N TRP A 43 10.60 5.59 13.07
CA TRP A 43 9.29 5.06 12.69
C TRP A 43 9.46 3.60 12.28
N THR A 44 8.61 2.73 12.81
CA THR A 44 8.58 1.32 12.41
C THR A 44 7.51 1.10 11.34
N ALA A 45 7.64 0.04 10.53
CA ALA A 45 6.62 -0.31 9.55
C ALA A 45 5.23 -0.50 10.20
N ILE A 46 5.18 -1.09 11.40
CA ILE A 46 3.94 -1.26 12.17
C ILE A 46 3.32 0.10 12.52
N GLU A 47 4.13 1.07 12.99
CA GLU A 47 3.66 2.43 13.26
C GLU A 47 3.15 3.11 11.98
N GLU A 48 3.81 2.92 10.84
CA GLU A 48 3.38 3.50 9.57
C GLU A 48 2.06 2.92 9.06
N VAL A 49 1.89 1.60 9.16
CA VAL A 49 0.63 0.92 8.82
C VAL A 49 -0.50 1.38 9.74
N ALA A 50 -0.26 1.49 11.04
CA ALA A 50 -1.25 1.99 11.99
C ALA A 50 -1.65 3.45 11.70
N LEU A 51 -0.68 4.30 11.34
CA LEU A 51 -0.94 5.68 10.93
C LEU A 51 -1.82 5.73 9.66
N ALA A 52 -1.51 4.91 8.65
CA ALA A 52 -2.32 4.86 7.43
C ALA A 52 -3.75 4.40 7.69
N LYS A 53 -3.94 3.37 8.54
CA LYS A 53 -5.26 2.90 8.96
C LYS A 53 -6.05 4.00 9.70
N ALA A 54 -5.42 4.66 10.66
CA ALA A 54 -6.04 5.75 11.41
C ALA A 54 -6.43 6.92 10.48
N TRP A 55 -5.54 7.32 9.57
CA TRP A 55 -5.83 8.38 8.61
C TRP A 55 -7.01 8.03 7.71
N MET A 56 -7.05 6.82 7.14
CA MET A 56 -8.13 6.35 6.28
C MET A 56 -9.48 6.32 7.01
N HIS A 57 -9.49 5.82 8.25
CA HIS A 57 -10.70 5.77 9.07
C HIS A 57 -11.27 7.17 9.34
N ILE A 58 -10.41 8.15 9.65
CA ILE A 58 -10.85 9.52 9.94
C ILE A 58 -11.21 10.29 8.67
N SER A 59 -10.49 10.10 7.56
CA SER A 59 -10.73 10.82 6.30
C SER A 59 -12.02 10.38 5.60
N THR A 60 -12.49 9.16 5.84
CA THR A 60 -13.73 8.61 5.26
C THR A 60 -14.95 8.71 6.18
N CYS A 61 -14.78 9.24 7.39
CA CYS A 61 -15.86 9.34 8.37
C CYS A 61 -16.88 10.43 7.98
N GLN A 62 -18.05 10.02 7.49
CA GLN A 62 -19.15 10.90 7.06
C GLN A 62 -19.73 11.79 8.18
N ARG A 63 -19.52 11.40 9.45
CA ARG A 63 -20.06 12.07 10.64
C ARG A 63 -19.52 13.49 10.86
N VAL A 64 -18.49 13.90 10.13
CA VAL A 64 -17.82 15.16 10.41
C VAL A 64 -18.11 16.17 9.33
N GLY A 65 -19.09 17.02 9.65
CA GLY A 65 -19.47 18.16 8.87
C GLY A 65 -18.29 19.07 8.51
N ILE A 66 -18.56 19.89 7.51
CA ILE A 66 -17.66 20.66 6.62
C ILE A 66 -16.59 21.53 7.31
N GLU A 67 -16.52 21.62 8.65
CA GLU A 67 -15.55 22.44 9.37
C GLU A 67 -14.75 21.65 10.42
N GLN A 68 -14.03 20.60 9.99
CA GLN A 68 -12.91 20.13 10.82
C GLN A 68 -11.71 21.06 10.66
N GLY A 69 -11.43 21.84 11.69
CA GLY A 69 -10.13 22.49 11.83
C GLY A 69 -9.02 21.45 11.69
N ARG A 70 -7.95 21.79 10.95
CA ARG A 70 -6.83 20.90 10.65
C ARG A 70 -6.28 20.20 11.89
N ASP A 71 -6.18 20.92 13.00
CA ASP A 71 -5.60 20.38 14.23
C ASP A 71 -6.54 19.35 14.88
N LYS A 72 -7.86 19.60 14.87
CA LYS A 72 -8.88 18.63 15.31
C LYS A 72 -8.89 17.34 14.48
N PHE A 73 -8.67 17.47 13.18
CA PHE A 73 -8.51 16.30 12.31
C PHE A 73 -7.33 15.43 12.75
N TRP A 74 -6.17 16.05 13.03
CA TRP A 74 -4.97 15.32 13.45
C TRP A 74 -5.04 14.81 14.90
N GLU A 75 -5.74 15.51 15.80
CA GLU A 75 -6.03 15.02 17.15
C GLU A 75 -6.80 13.69 17.11
N ARG A 76 -7.84 13.60 16.27
CA ARG A 76 -8.62 12.36 16.11
C ARG A 76 -7.82 11.22 15.50
N ILE A 77 -6.93 11.53 14.57
CA ILE A 77 -5.99 10.53 14.04
C ILE A 77 -5.07 10.04 15.16
N GLN A 78 -4.58 10.94 16.02
CA GLN A 78 -3.74 10.58 17.15
C GLN A 78 -4.47 9.67 18.13
N GLU A 79 -5.74 9.95 18.44
CA GLU A 79 -6.59 9.12 19.30
C GLU A 79 -6.73 7.69 18.74
N HIS A 80 -7.10 7.56 17.46
CA HIS A 80 -7.22 6.26 16.81
C HIS A 80 -5.87 5.52 16.71
N PHE A 81 -4.78 6.28 16.47
CA PHE A 81 -3.43 5.73 16.44
C PHE A 81 -2.98 5.21 17.82
N ALA A 82 -3.26 5.93 18.90
CA ALA A 82 -2.94 5.53 20.26
C ALA A 82 -3.71 4.28 20.72
N ALA A 83 -4.94 4.08 20.21
CA ALA A 83 -5.69 2.85 20.41
C ALA A 83 -5.06 1.63 19.71
N THR A 84 -4.33 1.84 18.62
CA THR A 84 -3.65 0.76 17.88
C THR A 84 -2.23 0.50 18.40
N ILE A 85 -1.48 1.57 18.71
CA ILE A 85 -0.11 1.51 19.21
C ILE A 85 -0.11 1.94 20.67
N VAL A 86 -0.36 0.97 21.56
CA VAL A 86 -0.43 1.19 23.01
C VAL A 86 0.90 1.76 23.53
N GLY A 87 0.83 2.77 24.40
CA GLY A 87 1.99 3.40 25.01
C GLY A 87 2.77 4.34 24.07
N THR A 88 2.19 4.72 22.93
CA THR A 88 2.85 5.66 22.01
C THR A 88 3.00 7.05 22.61
N LYS A 89 4.20 7.64 22.42
CA LYS A 89 4.51 9.04 22.78
C LYS A 89 4.42 9.98 21.58
N ARG A 90 3.90 9.50 20.44
CA ARG A 90 3.79 10.29 19.20
C ARG A 90 2.67 11.33 19.35
N THR A 91 2.98 12.57 19.00
CA THR A 91 2.01 13.67 18.98
C THR A 91 1.36 13.78 17.60
N HIS A 92 0.18 14.40 17.51
CA HIS A 92 -0.49 14.66 16.23
C HIS A 92 0.39 15.44 15.23
N HIS A 93 1.28 16.33 15.71
CA HIS A 93 2.27 17.02 14.88
C HIS A 93 3.29 16.06 14.25
N SER A 94 3.77 15.07 15.02
CA SER A 94 4.70 14.06 14.52
C SER A 94 4.04 13.14 13.50
N LEU A 95 2.76 12.79 13.71
CA LEU A 95 1.96 11.99 12.77
C LEU A 95 1.73 12.75 11.47
N ASN A 96 1.36 14.04 11.53
CA ASN A 96 1.19 14.89 10.34
C ASN A 96 2.48 14.97 9.51
N THR A 97 3.61 15.23 10.16
CA THR A 97 4.91 15.29 9.49
C THR A 97 5.25 13.96 8.81
N LYS A 98 5.04 12.84 9.51
CA LYS A 98 5.29 11.52 8.95
C LYS A 98 4.38 11.21 7.77
N TRP A 99 3.08 11.52 7.90
CA TRP A 99 2.09 11.31 6.85
C TRP A 99 2.45 12.09 5.59
N LYS A 100 2.84 13.37 5.70
CA LYS A 100 3.28 14.17 4.53
C LYS A 100 4.40 13.48 3.75
N ASN A 101 5.37 12.89 4.44
CA ASN A 101 6.46 12.17 3.82
C ASN A 101 5.97 10.88 3.12
N MET A 102 5.11 10.10 3.77
CA MET A 102 4.50 8.90 3.19
C MET A 102 3.68 9.27 1.95
N ASN A 103 2.82 10.29 2.04
CA ASN A 103 1.97 10.74 0.94
C ASN A 103 2.78 11.21 -0.27
N ARG A 104 3.92 11.89 -0.03
CA ARG A 104 4.84 12.27 -1.12
C ARG A 104 5.42 11.05 -1.82
N ALA A 105 5.86 10.04 -1.07
CA ALA A 105 6.37 8.80 -1.65
C ALA A 105 5.29 8.06 -2.46
N MET A 106 4.08 7.93 -1.92
CA MET A 106 2.93 7.34 -2.61
C MET A 106 2.57 8.11 -3.89
N GLY A 107 2.62 9.45 -3.86
CA GLY A 107 2.37 10.28 -5.04
C GLY A 107 3.38 10.06 -6.17
N ILE A 108 4.67 9.91 -5.83
CA ILE A 108 5.71 9.59 -6.81
C ILE A 108 5.46 8.20 -7.41
N PHE A 109 5.19 7.20 -6.56
CA PHE A 109 4.88 5.84 -7.01
C PHE A 109 3.67 5.82 -7.95
N ASN A 110 2.57 6.48 -7.57
CA ASN A 110 1.37 6.55 -8.38
C ASN A 110 1.63 7.24 -9.73
N GLY A 111 2.42 8.32 -9.73
CA GLY A 111 2.81 9.01 -10.97
C GLY A 111 3.60 8.09 -11.92
N LEU A 112 4.58 7.35 -11.39
CA LEU A 112 5.33 6.38 -12.18
C LEU A 112 4.43 5.25 -12.70
N TYR A 113 3.53 4.73 -11.87
CA TYR A 113 2.58 3.69 -12.25
C TYR A 113 1.68 4.14 -13.41
N ILE A 114 1.06 5.31 -13.29
CA ILE A 114 0.19 5.89 -14.34
C ILE A 114 0.98 6.12 -15.64
N GLN A 115 2.21 6.63 -15.55
CA GLN A 115 3.07 6.86 -16.70
C GLN A 115 3.36 5.55 -17.44
N GLN A 116 3.72 4.49 -16.73
CA GLN A 116 4.01 3.19 -17.35
C GLN A 116 2.78 2.58 -18.00
N PHE A 117 1.63 2.63 -17.32
CA PHE A 117 0.37 2.12 -17.86
C PHE A 117 -0.05 2.88 -19.12
N SER A 118 0.03 4.22 -19.09
CA SER A 118 -0.28 5.08 -20.23
C SER A 118 0.66 4.84 -21.41
N ASN A 119 1.95 4.66 -21.14
CA ASN A 119 2.95 4.34 -22.16
C ASN A 119 2.68 2.99 -22.82
N GLN A 120 2.27 1.97 -22.05
CA GLN A 120 1.88 0.67 -22.63
C GLN A 120 0.65 0.80 -23.55
N ALA A 121 -0.38 1.53 -23.12
CA ALA A 121 -1.56 1.79 -23.94
C ALA A 121 -1.21 2.53 -25.24
N ASN A 122 -0.33 3.54 -25.18
CA ASN A 122 0.15 4.28 -26.35
C ASN A 122 0.99 3.40 -27.29
N ARG A 123 1.78 2.46 -26.75
CA ARG A 123 2.54 1.49 -27.55
C ARG A 123 1.61 0.54 -28.32
N ILE A 124 0.52 0.06 -27.70
CA ILE A 124 -0.48 -0.79 -28.36
C ILE A 124 -1.19 -0.02 -29.48
N LYS A 125 -1.63 1.22 -29.20
CA LYS A 125 -2.25 2.10 -30.21
C LYS A 125 -1.30 2.41 -31.37
N SER A 126 -0.03 2.70 -31.10
CA SER A 126 0.99 2.96 -32.14
C SER A 126 1.25 1.74 -33.04
N LYS A 127 1.23 0.52 -32.50
CA LYS A 127 1.33 -0.71 -33.30
C LYS A 127 0.08 -0.91 -34.18
N MET A 128 -1.09 -0.57 -33.66
CA MET A 128 -2.37 -0.68 -34.39
C MET A 128 -2.45 0.33 -35.55
N HIS A 129 -2.01 1.58 -35.34
CA HIS A 129 -1.97 2.63 -36.37
C HIS A 129 -0.85 2.45 -37.40
N ARG A 130 0.21 1.69 -37.09
CA ARG A 130 1.25 1.30 -38.06
C ARG A 130 0.93 0.04 -38.87
N SER A 131 -0.12 -0.70 -38.51
CA SER A 131 -0.57 -1.91 -39.24
C SER A 131 -1.71 -1.74 -40.26
N PRO A 132 -2.09 -0.55 -40.80
CA PRO A 132 -2.95 -0.51 -41.98
C PRO A 132 -2.28 -1.12 -43.23
N LEU A 133 -0.95 -1.18 -43.27
CA LEU A 133 -0.20 -1.58 -44.48
C LEU A 133 0.34 -3.01 -44.48
N ASN A 134 0.33 -3.72 -43.34
CA ASN A 134 0.75 -5.13 -43.31
C ASN A 134 -0.38 -6.14 -43.62
N PHE A 135 -1.63 -5.68 -43.70
CA PHE A 135 -2.74 -6.50 -44.22
C PHE A 135 -2.81 -6.51 -45.75
N ILE A 136 -2.20 -5.55 -46.44
CA ILE A 136 -2.19 -5.51 -47.91
C ILE A 136 -0.95 -6.22 -48.48
N VAL A 137 0.20 -6.16 -47.81
CA VAL A 137 1.44 -6.82 -48.29
C VAL A 137 1.39 -8.35 -48.18
N THR A 138 0.49 -8.92 -47.37
CA THR A 138 0.29 -10.39 -47.31
C THR A 138 -0.76 -10.92 -48.28
N TRP A 139 -1.39 -10.07 -49.10
CA TRP A 139 -2.39 -10.46 -50.11
C TRP A 139 -1.97 -10.10 -51.55
N VAL A 140 -0.68 -9.90 -51.81
CA VAL A 140 -0.17 -9.65 -53.18
C VAL A 140 0.94 -10.64 -53.59
N GLU A 141 1.45 -11.48 -52.70
CA GLU A 141 2.44 -12.53 -53.04
C GLU A 141 1.86 -13.96 -53.11
N GLY A 142 0.53 -14.10 -53.29
CA GLY A 142 -0.16 -15.39 -53.16
C GLY A 142 -1.03 -15.85 -54.33
N VAL A 143 -1.11 -15.13 -55.46
CA VAL A 143 -1.85 -15.58 -56.66
C VAL A 143 -1.20 -15.02 -57.94
N VAL A 144 -0.71 -15.95 -58.77
CA VAL A 144 -0.10 -15.84 -60.13
C VAL A 144 1.37 -15.48 -60.19
#